data_AF-A0A2E4RZF1-F1
#
_entry.id   AF-A0A2E4RZF1-F1
#
_cell.length_a   1.000
_cell.length_b   1.000
_cell.length_c   1.000
_cell.angle_alpha   90.00
_cell.angle_beta   90.00
_cell.angle_gamma   90.00
#
_symmetry.space_group_name_H-M   'P 1'
#
loop_
_entity.id
_entity.type
_entity.pdbx_description
1 polymer ?
#
loop_
_entity_poly.entity_id
_entity_poly.type
_entity_poly.pdbx_seq_one_letter_code
_entity_poly.pdbx_strand_id
1 'polypeptide(L)'
;MSKDFVQHLQAEISALEAELAEHPAFKKLEALKHSLALYHGEQAPSRVVMPGMPGSQPATQPPVRQRSRSSRSAIKERILKHVDGFFGDHDGPYTTGQIFDSVERAGLEVPGTNPRNNLSAMLSNSDDFVSTPDGWVRALSFSDSNNEDDAVGQVAEAPDVAPSGASNCEENSSRLQSLLG
;
A
#
# COMPACT_ATOMS: atom_id res chain seq x y z
N MET A 1 -55.64 -24.83 -14.09
CA MET A 1 -54.26 -25.15 -14.48
C MET A 1 -53.80 -26.35 -13.68
N SER A 2 -53.16 -27.34 -14.31
CA SER A 2 -52.66 -28.53 -13.61
C SER A 2 -51.53 -28.15 -12.65
N LYS A 3 -51.51 -28.76 -11.46
CA LYS A 3 -50.46 -28.53 -10.46
C LYS A 3 -49.08 -28.89 -11.01
N ASP A 4 -49.03 -29.93 -11.85
CA ASP A 4 -47.80 -30.43 -12.47
C ASP A 4 -47.15 -29.37 -13.38
N PHE A 5 -47.95 -28.61 -14.14
CA PHE A 5 -47.42 -27.55 -15.01
C PHE A 5 -46.78 -26.43 -14.20
N VAL A 6 -47.43 -25.99 -13.11
CA VAL A 6 -46.89 -24.95 -12.22
C VAL A 6 -45.59 -25.43 -11.56
N GLN A 7 -45.54 -26.71 -11.15
CA GLN A 7 -44.35 -27.31 -10.56
C GLN A 7 -43.17 -27.35 -11.54
N HIS A 8 -43.42 -27.77 -12.79
CA HIS A 8 -42.39 -27.75 -13.83
C HIS A 8 -41.89 -26.34 -14.13
N LEU A 9 -42.80 -25.35 -14.19
CA LEU A 9 -42.43 -23.97 -14.46
C LEU A 9 -41.57 -23.36 -13.32
N GLN A 10 -41.90 -23.68 -12.06
CA GLN A 10 -41.08 -23.28 -10.92
C GLN A 10 -39.71 -23.94 -10.92
N ALA A 11 -39.63 -25.23 -11.29
CA ALA A 11 -38.37 -25.94 -11.41
C ALA A 11 -37.46 -25.29 -12.48
N GLU A 12 -38.01 -24.98 -13.66
CA GLU A 12 -37.28 -24.34 -14.76
C GLU A 12 -36.77 -22.95 -14.36
N ILE A 13 -37.61 -22.14 -13.70
CA ILE A 13 -37.21 -20.82 -13.19
C ILE A 13 -36.04 -20.97 -12.20
N SER A 14 -36.14 -21.90 -11.25
CA SER A 14 -35.08 -22.10 -10.25
C SER A 14 -33.77 -22.58 -10.88
N ALA A 15 -33.83 -23.37 -11.95
CA ALA A 15 -32.65 -23.83 -12.68
C ALA A 15 -31.98 -22.66 -13.43
N LEU A 16 -32.76 -21.83 -14.11
CA LEU A 16 -32.27 -20.63 -14.81
C LEU A 16 -31.65 -19.61 -13.83
N GLU A 17 -32.25 -19.43 -12.64
CA GLU A 17 -31.70 -18.58 -11.59
C GLU A 17 -30.35 -19.10 -11.09
N ALA A 18 -30.20 -20.42 -10.92
CA ALA A 18 -28.94 -21.04 -10.52
C ALA A 18 -27.84 -20.84 -11.59
N GLU A 19 -28.18 -21.05 -12.88
CA GLU A 19 -27.25 -20.83 -14.00
C GLU A 19 -26.80 -19.36 -14.08
N LEU A 20 -27.74 -18.42 -13.91
CA LEU A 20 -27.44 -16.99 -13.86
C LEU A 20 -26.55 -16.64 -12.66
N ALA A 21 -26.79 -17.23 -11.48
CA ALA A 21 -26.00 -16.98 -10.28
C ALA A 21 -24.53 -17.40 -10.43
N GLU A 22 -24.23 -18.41 -11.25
CA GLU A 22 -22.85 -18.82 -11.54
C GLU A 22 -22.17 -17.89 -12.56
N HIS A 23 -22.94 -17.29 -13.46
CA HIS A 23 -22.40 -16.49 -14.56
C HIS A 23 -21.73 -15.18 -14.07
N PRO A 24 -20.46 -14.91 -14.42
CA PRO A 24 -19.72 -13.75 -13.89
C PRO A 24 -20.32 -12.39 -14.30
N ALA A 25 -20.99 -12.32 -15.45
CA ALA A 25 -21.66 -11.09 -15.88
C ALA A 25 -22.87 -10.74 -14.99
N PHE A 26 -23.58 -11.75 -14.47
CA PHE A 26 -24.72 -11.55 -13.59
C PHE A 26 -24.28 -11.01 -12.23
N LYS A 27 -23.19 -11.55 -11.66
CA LYS A 27 -22.57 -11.04 -10.42
C LYS A 27 -22.13 -9.58 -10.56
N LYS A 28 -21.53 -9.21 -11.70
CA LYS A 28 -21.15 -7.82 -12.00
C LYS A 28 -22.37 -6.90 -12.05
N LEU A 29 -23.44 -7.34 -12.71
CA LEU A 29 -24.69 -6.59 -12.80
C LEU A 29 -25.31 -6.39 -11.41
N GLU A 30 -25.34 -7.41 -10.57
CA GLU A 30 -25.85 -7.35 -9.19
C GLU A 30 -25.03 -6.37 -8.34
N ALA A 31 -23.70 -6.42 -8.42
CA ALA A 31 -22.82 -5.48 -7.73
C ALA A 31 -23.04 -4.02 -8.17
N LEU A 32 -23.27 -3.79 -9.46
CA LEU A 32 -23.59 -2.46 -10.00
C LEU A 32 -24.96 -1.97 -9.53
N LYS A 33 -25.98 -2.83 -9.52
CA LYS A 33 -27.31 -2.50 -8.97
C LYS A 33 -27.25 -2.15 -7.49
N HIS A 34 -26.50 -2.93 -6.69
CA HIS A 34 -26.31 -2.66 -5.27
C HIS A 34 -25.61 -1.31 -5.04
N SER A 35 -24.57 -1.02 -5.83
CA SER A 35 -23.87 0.26 -5.76
C SER A 35 -24.80 1.41 -6.12
N LEU A 36 -25.61 1.27 -7.18
CA LEU A 36 -26.58 2.27 -7.60
C LEU A 36 -27.61 2.55 -6.50
N ALA A 37 -28.13 1.53 -5.83
CA ALA A 37 -29.07 1.69 -4.72
C ALA A 37 -28.48 2.53 -3.55
N LEU A 38 -27.19 2.33 -3.23
CA LEU A 38 -26.49 3.12 -2.21
C LEU A 38 -26.42 4.61 -2.58
N TYR A 39 -26.22 4.93 -3.85
CA TYR A 39 -26.13 6.32 -4.33
C TYR A 39 -27.49 7.00 -4.48
N HIS A 40 -28.53 6.25 -4.82
CA HIS A 40 -29.88 6.79 -4.97
C HIS A 40 -30.60 6.99 -3.63
N GLY A 41 -29.99 6.61 -2.50
CA GLY A 41 -30.62 6.71 -1.18
C GLY A 41 -31.79 5.76 -0.99
N GLU A 42 -32.00 4.83 -1.94
CA GLU A 42 -32.86 3.67 -1.78
C GLU A 42 -32.11 2.70 -0.87
N GLN A 43 -32.11 2.99 0.44
CA GLN A 43 -31.80 1.98 1.43
C GLN A 43 -32.73 0.81 1.13
N ALA A 44 -32.14 -0.32 0.71
CA ALA A 44 -32.87 -1.57 0.52
C ALA A 44 -33.81 -1.73 1.72
N PRO A 45 -35.12 -1.99 1.49
CA PRO A 45 -36.12 -1.99 2.54
C PRO A 45 -35.59 -2.83 3.68
N SER A 46 -35.32 -2.15 4.81
CA SER A 46 -34.83 -2.73 6.04
C SER A 46 -35.60 -4.02 6.26
N ARG A 47 -34.87 -5.14 6.16
CA ARG A 47 -35.42 -6.49 6.19
C ARG A 47 -36.37 -6.55 7.39
N VAL A 48 -37.67 -6.54 7.12
CA VAL A 48 -38.70 -6.54 8.16
C VAL A 48 -38.48 -7.81 8.95
N VAL A 49 -37.91 -7.65 10.15
CA VAL A 49 -37.78 -8.72 11.13
C VAL A 49 -39.20 -9.05 11.56
N MET A 50 -39.80 -10.04 10.90
CA MET A 50 -41.10 -10.57 11.29
C MET A 50 -40.98 -11.14 12.72
N PRO A 51 -41.76 -10.64 13.69
CA PRO A 51 -41.79 -11.22 15.02
C PRO A 51 -42.66 -12.47 14.98
N GLY A 52 -42.07 -13.66 15.18
CA GLY A 52 -42.87 -14.85 15.49
C GLY A 52 -42.44 -16.20 14.93
N MET A 53 -41.21 -16.38 14.44
CA MET A 53 -40.76 -17.72 14.03
C MET A 53 -39.91 -18.39 15.14
N PRO A 54 -40.42 -19.43 15.83
CA PRO A 54 -39.64 -20.18 16.79
C PRO A 54 -38.69 -21.17 16.08
N GLY A 55 -37.40 -21.08 16.41
CA GLY A 55 -36.47 -22.21 16.30
C GLY A 55 -35.77 -22.40 14.96
N SER A 56 -34.82 -21.52 14.64
CA SER A 56 -33.64 -21.94 13.88
C SER A 56 -32.43 -21.39 14.61
N GLN A 57 -31.63 -22.32 15.11
CA GLN A 57 -30.42 -22.04 15.88
C GLN A 57 -29.54 -21.05 15.11
N PRO A 58 -29.01 -20.01 15.78
CA PRO A 58 -28.18 -19.03 15.10
C PRO A 58 -26.98 -19.75 14.50
N ALA A 59 -26.91 -19.75 13.17
CA ALA A 59 -25.70 -20.12 12.45
C ALA A 59 -24.57 -19.34 13.11
N THR A 60 -23.73 -20.07 13.83
CA THR A 60 -22.62 -19.51 14.59
C THR A 60 -21.65 -18.98 13.56
N GLN A 61 -21.85 -17.73 13.14
CA GLN A 61 -20.87 -17.05 12.33
C GLN A 61 -19.57 -17.11 13.14
N PRO A 62 -18.50 -17.71 12.59
CA PRO A 62 -17.23 -17.72 13.29
C PRO A 62 -16.92 -16.27 13.64
N PRO A 63 -16.64 -15.97 14.92
CA PRO A 63 -16.41 -14.59 15.34
C PRO A 63 -15.33 -14.04 14.43
N VAL A 64 -15.68 -13.01 13.65
CA VAL A 64 -14.72 -12.25 12.86
C VAL A 64 -13.76 -11.70 13.90
N ARG A 65 -12.66 -12.43 14.12
CA ARG A 65 -11.66 -12.07 15.12
C ARG A 65 -11.11 -10.74 14.66
N GLN A 66 -11.57 -9.67 15.28
CA GLN A 66 -10.97 -8.36 15.16
C GLN A 66 -9.52 -8.55 15.61
N ARG A 67 -8.63 -8.74 14.63
CA ARG A 67 -7.19 -8.80 14.88
C ARG A 67 -6.88 -7.51 15.62
N SER A 68 -6.54 -7.64 16.90
CA SER A 68 -6.33 -6.51 17.79
C SER A 68 -5.27 -5.60 17.15
N ARG A 69 -5.41 -4.28 17.31
CA ARG A 69 -4.44 -3.30 16.77
C ARG A 69 -2.99 -3.66 17.14
N SER A 70 -2.81 -4.27 18.32
CA SER A 70 -1.54 -4.83 18.81
C SER A 70 -0.93 -5.90 17.90
N SER A 71 -1.72 -6.76 17.26
CA SER A 71 -1.18 -7.76 16.32
C SER A 71 -0.60 -7.14 15.05
N ARG A 72 -1.17 -6.01 14.58
CA ARG A 72 -0.68 -5.31 13.39
C ARG A 72 0.63 -4.57 13.67
N SER A 73 0.77 -3.95 14.84
CA SER A 73 2.03 -3.30 15.22
C SER A 73 3.17 -4.32 15.36
N ALA A 74 2.91 -5.48 15.95
CA ALA A 74 3.92 -6.54 16.10
C ALA A 74 4.40 -7.15 14.76
N ILE A 75 3.56 -7.12 13.71
CA ILE A 75 3.97 -7.52 12.36
C ILE A 75 4.78 -6.41 11.72
N LYS A 76 4.34 -5.15 11.83
CA LYS A 76 5.05 -3.97 11.32
C LYS A 76 6.47 -3.90 11.88
N GLU A 77 6.63 -4.03 13.20
CA GLU A 77 7.95 -4.00 13.87
C GLU A 77 8.87 -5.12 13.38
N ARG A 78 8.34 -6.33 13.17
CA ARG A 78 9.13 -7.45 12.62
C ARG A 78 9.62 -7.19 11.20
N ILE A 79 8.75 -6.62 10.35
CA ILE A 79 9.13 -6.23 8.99
C ILE A 79 10.21 -5.16 9.02
N LEU A 80 10.02 -4.07 9.77
CA LEU A 80 10.99 -2.98 9.85
C LEU A 80 12.35 -3.45 10.40
N LYS A 81 12.35 -4.33 11.41
CA LYS A 81 13.60 -4.93 11.93
C LYS A 81 14.34 -5.77 10.90
N HIS A 82 13.61 -6.54 10.08
CA HIS A 82 14.22 -7.31 8.99
C HIS A 82 14.80 -6.38 7.91
N VAL A 83 14.05 -5.34 7.54
CA VAL A 83 14.51 -4.33 6.58
C VAL A 83 15.77 -3.64 7.09
N ASP A 84 15.82 -3.22 8.36
CA ASP A 84 17.01 -2.61 8.97
C ASP A 84 18.24 -3.53 8.87
N GLY A 85 18.08 -4.83 9.11
CA GLY A 85 19.15 -5.82 8.92
C GLY A 85 19.59 -5.95 7.46
N PHE A 86 18.65 -5.90 6.52
CA PHE A 86 18.95 -5.98 5.08
C PHE A 86 19.79 -4.80 4.58
N PHE A 87 19.60 -3.60 5.13
CA PHE A 87 20.43 -2.42 4.85
C PHE A 87 21.83 -2.50 5.49
N GLY A 88 22.03 -3.32 6.52
CA GLY A 88 23.33 -3.47 7.17
C GLY A 88 24.36 -4.25 6.34
N ASP A 89 23.90 -5.08 5.41
CA ASP A 89 24.77 -5.97 4.62
C ASP A 89 25.21 -5.35 3.29
N HIS A 90 24.56 -4.30 2.79
CA HIS A 90 25.04 -3.57 1.61
C HIS A 90 24.74 -2.07 1.60
N ASP A 91 25.68 -1.31 1.01
CA ASP A 91 25.55 0.13 0.78
C ASP A 91 24.86 0.40 -0.56
N GLY A 92 23.71 1.08 -0.53
CA GLY A 92 23.07 1.61 -1.73
C GLY A 92 21.57 1.89 -1.59
N PRO A 93 20.99 2.66 -2.53
CA PRO A 93 19.55 2.80 -2.62
C PRO A 93 18.91 1.49 -3.08
N TYR A 94 17.90 1.01 -2.35
CA TYR A 94 17.15 -0.17 -2.72
C TYR A 94 15.77 0.18 -3.23
N THR A 95 15.37 -0.42 -4.34
CA THR A 95 14.00 -0.30 -4.83
C THR A 95 13.02 -0.98 -3.87
N THR A 96 11.78 -0.48 -3.80
CA THR A 96 10.71 -1.12 -3.03
C THR A 96 10.52 -2.59 -3.41
N GLY A 97 10.78 -2.96 -4.67
CA GLY A 97 10.73 -4.35 -5.14
C GLY A 97 11.77 -5.23 -4.48
N GLN A 98 13.04 -4.80 -4.42
CA GLN A 98 14.11 -5.56 -3.78
C GLN A 98 13.87 -5.76 -2.28
N ILE A 99 13.40 -4.71 -1.59
CA ILE A 99 13.06 -4.79 -0.17
C ILE A 99 11.90 -5.77 0.04
N PHE A 100 10.86 -5.68 -0.81
CA PHE A 100 9.72 -6.58 -0.75
C PHE A 100 10.13 -8.05 -0.96
N ASP A 101 10.94 -8.33 -1.97
CA ASP A 101 11.42 -9.69 -2.26
C ASP A 101 12.29 -10.25 -1.13
N SER A 102 13.06 -9.39 -0.44
CA SER A 102 13.81 -9.76 0.78
C SER A 102 12.90 -10.15 1.95
N VAL A 103 11.84 -9.37 2.18
CA VAL A 103 10.84 -9.63 3.23
C VAL A 103 10.07 -10.93 2.94
N GLU A 104 9.67 -11.15 1.69
CA GLU A 104 8.97 -12.38 1.26
C GLU A 104 9.87 -13.62 1.39
N ARG A 105 11.15 -13.50 1.00
CA ARG A 105 12.14 -14.58 1.17
C ARG A 105 12.39 -14.95 2.63
N ALA A 106 12.22 -14.00 3.56
CA ALA A 106 12.27 -14.24 5.00
C ALA A 106 10.99 -14.87 5.57
N GLY A 107 9.96 -15.11 4.75
CA GLY A 107 8.68 -15.66 5.18
C GLY A 107 7.79 -14.68 5.93
N LEU A 108 8.03 -13.37 5.79
CA LEU A 108 7.22 -12.32 6.40
C LEU A 108 6.15 -11.85 5.40
N GLU A 109 4.89 -11.91 5.81
CA GLU A 109 3.76 -11.45 4.97
C GLU A 109 3.43 -9.98 5.26
N VAL A 110 3.46 -9.14 4.23
CA VAL A 110 3.01 -7.75 4.33
C VAL A 110 1.49 -7.72 4.14
N PRO A 111 0.70 -7.29 5.15
CA PRO A 111 -0.76 -7.34 5.07
C PRO A 111 -1.31 -6.35 4.04
N GLY A 112 -2.51 -6.62 3.50
CA GLY A 112 -3.27 -5.67 2.68
C GLY A 112 -3.40 -6.05 1.21
N THR A 113 -4.26 -5.35 0.47
CA THR A 113 -4.58 -5.65 -0.93
C THR A 113 -3.41 -5.42 -1.89
N ASN A 114 -2.57 -4.41 -1.59
CA ASN A 114 -1.36 -4.13 -2.34
C ASN A 114 -0.17 -4.09 -1.37
N PRO A 115 0.54 -5.21 -1.21
CA PRO A 115 1.57 -5.35 -0.17
C PRO A 115 2.77 -4.43 -0.42
N ARG A 116 3.16 -4.19 -1.68
CA ARG A 116 4.27 -3.29 -2.03
C ARG A 116 3.98 -1.84 -1.65
N ASN A 117 2.77 -1.35 -1.91
CA ASN A 117 2.35 0.00 -1.51
C ASN A 117 2.26 0.13 0.02
N ASN A 118 1.81 -0.93 0.70
CA ASN A 118 1.77 -0.89 2.16
C ASN A 118 3.18 -0.91 2.76
N LEU A 119 4.12 -1.66 2.16
CA LEU A 119 5.52 -1.65 2.56
C LEU A 119 6.12 -0.24 2.41
N SER A 120 5.94 0.44 1.27
CA SER A 120 6.41 1.81 1.11
C SER A 120 5.80 2.76 2.13
N ALA A 121 4.51 2.61 2.46
CA ALA A 121 3.87 3.38 3.51
C ALA A 121 4.44 3.06 4.91
N MET A 122 4.83 1.82 5.18
CA MET A 122 5.49 1.46 6.45
C MET A 122 6.85 2.15 6.58
N LEU A 123 7.63 2.18 5.49
CA LEU A 123 8.96 2.80 5.43
C LEU A 123 8.87 4.33 5.51
N SER A 124 7.93 4.97 4.80
CA SER A 124 7.71 6.43 4.90
C SER A 124 7.31 6.89 6.31
N ASN A 125 6.67 6.01 7.09
CA ASN A 125 6.20 6.32 8.44
C ASN A 125 7.26 6.01 9.52
N SER A 126 8.46 5.62 9.13
CA SER A 126 9.59 5.38 10.05
C SER A 126 10.69 6.38 9.76
N ASP A 127 11.25 6.95 10.82
CA ASP A 127 12.31 7.97 10.72
C ASP A 127 13.66 7.39 10.26
N ASP A 128 13.80 6.06 10.27
CA ASP A 128 15.03 5.34 9.95
C ASP A 128 15.30 5.24 8.43
N PHE A 129 14.31 5.52 7.57
CA PHE A 129 14.42 5.33 6.13
C PHE A 129 13.99 6.58 5.37
N VAL A 130 14.77 6.96 4.36
CA VAL A 130 14.52 8.12 3.50
C VAL A 130 14.29 7.64 2.08
N SER A 131 13.28 8.22 1.42
CA SER A 131 13.02 7.99 0.00
C SER A 131 13.88 8.93 -0.84
N THR A 132 14.62 8.37 -1.79
CA THR A 132 15.41 9.07 -2.81
C THR A 132 14.88 8.73 -4.21
N PRO A 133 15.27 9.46 -5.27
CA PRO A 133 14.88 9.13 -6.64
C PRO A 133 15.30 7.71 -7.07
N ASP A 134 16.42 7.21 -6.54
CA ASP A 134 16.98 5.91 -6.89
C ASP A 134 16.43 4.75 -6.03
N GLY A 135 15.75 5.06 -4.91
CA GLY A 135 15.19 4.07 -4.00
C GLY A 135 15.18 4.51 -2.55
N TRP A 136 15.23 3.55 -1.65
CA TRP A 136 15.26 3.75 -0.20
C TRP A 136 16.67 3.65 0.33
N VAL A 137 17.02 4.56 1.24
CA VAL A 137 18.29 4.61 1.96
C VAL A 137 18.04 4.73 3.46
N ARG A 138 18.97 4.26 4.28
CA ARG A 138 18.90 4.39 5.75
C ARG A 138 19.24 5.82 6.14
N ALA A 139 18.45 6.46 7.01
CA ALA A 139 18.65 7.85 7.41
C ALA A 139 20.01 8.09 8.11
N LEU A 140 20.51 7.08 8.84
CA LEU A 140 21.76 7.17 9.59
C LEU A 140 23.01 7.41 8.71
N SER A 141 22.99 7.06 7.42
CA SER A 141 24.13 7.31 6.54
C SER A 141 24.32 8.80 6.18
N PHE A 142 23.35 9.67 6.51
CA PHE A 142 23.45 11.10 6.22
C PHE A 142 23.86 11.97 7.42
N SER A 143 23.83 11.44 8.64
CA SER A 143 24.12 12.23 9.85
C SER A 143 25.62 12.35 10.17
N ASP A 144 26.48 11.49 9.61
CA ASP A 144 27.91 11.51 9.94
C ASP A 144 28.77 12.45 9.06
N SER A 145 28.21 13.06 8.01
CA SER A 145 28.98 13.89 7.07
C SER A 145 28.91 15.41 7.33
N ASN A 146 28.32 15.87 8.44
CA ASN A 146 28.11 17.29 8.73
C ASN A 146 28.79 17.81 10.00
N ASN A 147 29.81 17.13 10.53
CA ASN A 147 30.44 17.53 11.78
C ASN A 147 31.97 17.54 11.72
N GLU A 148 32.53 18.20 10.72
CA GLU A 148 33.90 18.74 10.76
C GLU A 148 33.87 20.15 10.16
N ASP A 149 34.49 21.12 10.84
CA ASP A 149 34.69 22.53 10.44
C ASP A 149 33.70 23.64 10.87
N ASP A 150 33.18 23.63 12.12
CA ASP A 150 32.74 24.89 12.75
C ASP A 150 33.23 25.08 14.20
N ALA A 151 34.51 24.73 14.39
CA ALA A 151 35.30 25.11 15.55
C ALA A 151 36.48 26.00 15.13
N VAL A 152 36.23 27.05 14.34
CA VAL A 152 37.20 28.13 14.16
C VAL A 152 36.88 29.23 15.15
N GLY A 153 37.87 29.48 16.01
CA GLY A 153 37.78 30.35 17.16
C GLY A 153 37.35 31.78 16.83
N GLN A 154 36.72 32.37 17.84
CA GLN A 154 36.72 33.81 18.06
C GLN A 154 38.14 34.38 17.90
N VAL A 155 38.37 35.08 16.80
CA VAL A 155 39.34 36.17 16.76
C VAL A 155 38.62 37.37 16.19
N ALA A 156 38.57 38.39 17.03
CA ALA A 156 38.07 39.71 16.73
C ALA A 156 38.83 40.35 15.56
N GLU A 157 38.21 41.42 15.04
CA GLU A 157 38.84 42.54 14.33
C GLU A 157 38.70 42.51 12.79
N ALA A 158 37.80 43.38 12.32
CA ALA A 158 37.68 43.84 10.94
C ALA A 158 38.96 44.61 10.52
N PRO A 159 39.29 44.73 9.22
CA PRO A 159 38.57 45.67 8.36
C PRO A 159 38.40 45.28 6.88
N ASP A 160 37.26 45.73 6.33
CA ASP A 160 37.09 46.42 5.04
C ASP A 160 38.18 46.27 3.96
N VAL A 161 37.95 45.39 2.97
CA VAL A 161 38.52 45.49 1.61
C VAL A 161 37.55 44.88 0.58
N ALA A 162 36.89 45.73 -0.20
CA ALA A 162 36.45 45.39 -1.57
C ALA A 162 37.66 45.54 -2.52
N PRO A 163 37.83 44.70 -3.56
CA PRO A 163 37.15 44.94 -4.86
C PRO A 163 36.81 43.64 -5.65
N SER A 164 35.75 43.64 -6.47
CA SER A 164 35.76 43.76 -7.94
C SER A 164 36.57 42.70 -8.71
N GLY A 165 35.89 41.95 -9.59
CA GLY A 165 36.47 41.07 -10.62
C GLY A 165 35.59 39.84 -10.85
N ALA A 166 34.57 39.89 -11.71
CA ALA A 166 34.63 39.64 -13.17
C ALA A 166 34.89 38.17 -13.55
N SER A 167 33.93 37.65 -14.32
CA SER A 167 34.06 36.64 -15.38
C SER A 167 34.64 35.25 -15.06
N ASN A 168 33.80 34.22 -15.21
CA ASN A 168 34.04 33.28 -16.32
C ASN A 168 32.72 32.60 -16.74
N CYS A 169 32.27 33.02 -17.92
CA CYS A 169 31.38 32.27 -18.81
C CYS A 169 32.29 31.42 -19.70
N GLU A 170 32.24 30.09 -19.59
CA GLU A 170 32.76 29.10 -20.55
C GLU A 170 32.62 27.75 -19.80
N GLU A 171 32.34 26.58 -20.35
CA GLU A 171 32.00 26.10 -21.68
C GLU A 171 31.93 24.58 -21.47
N ASN A 172 30.77 23.94 -21.69
CA ASN A 172 30.79 22.51 -21.97
C ASN A 172 29.55 22.09 -22.76
N SER A 173 29.49 22.63 -23.97
CA SER A 173 28.71 22.09 -25.07
C SER A 173 29.64 21.17 -25.86
N SER A 174 29.64 19.85 -25.58
CA SER A 174 30.17 18.79 -26.48
C SER A 174 30.06 17.40 -25.86
N ARG A 175 28.92 16.70 -26.06
CA ARG A 175 28.92 15.23 -26.23
C ARG A 175 27.59 14.70 -26.77
N LEU A 176 27.23 15.16 -27.97
CA LEU A 176 26.42 14.34 -28.87
C LEU A 176 27.36 13.69 -29.89
N GLN A 177 27.00 12.47 -30.30
CA GLN A 177 27.57 11.65 -31.37
C GLN A 177 28.70 10.69 -30.94
N SER A 178 28.32 9.41 -30.75
CA SER A 178 28.94 8.24 -31.38
C SER A 178 28.44 6.96 -30.70
N LEU A 179 27.25 6.46 -31.07
CA LEU A 179 26.84 5.05 -30.87
C LEU A 179 25.50 4.78 -31.56
N LEU A 180 25.53 4.76 -32.89
CA LEU A 180 24.55 4.09 -33.75
C LEU A 180 25.30 3.72 -35.03
N GLY A 181 26.13 2.68 -34.89
CA GLY A 181 26.48 1.74 -35.95
C GLY A 181 25.81 0.43 -35.61
#